data_AF-A0A6B2GAG4-F1
#
_entry.id   AF-A0A6B2GAG4-F1
#
_cell.length_a   1.000
_cell.length_b   1.000
_cell.length_c   1.000
_cell.angle_alpha   90.00
_cell.angle_beta   90.00
_cell.angle_gamma   90.00
#
_symmetry.space_group_name_H-M   'P 1'
#
loop_
_entity.id
_entity.type
_entity.pdbx_description
1 polymer ?
#
loop_
_entity_poly.entity_id
_entity_poly.type
_entity_poly.pdbx_seq_one_letter_code
_entity_poly.pdbx_strand_id
1 'polypeptide(L)'
;MIRDIINRKVIPGKHEHAKNFCTGAALGCILSTLCFPINATRIFMQGELGVPFKGLTPSYAQLYQLRGSNIRRIYIGAGANALRSILSWGVINTTHEYLVKNKYFVNN
;
A
#
# COMPACT_ATOMS: atom_id res chain seq x y z
N MET A 1 19.85 -0.28 -20.81
CA MET A 1 21.27 0.12 -20.66
C MET A 1 21.57 1.51 -21.24
N ILE A 2 21.47 1.79 -22.55
CA ILE A 2 21.73 3.15 -23.09
C ILE A 2 20.65 4.17 -22.71
N ARG A 3 19.37 3.77 -22.67
CA ARG A 3 18.26 4.63 -22.19
C ARG A 3 18.42 5.04 -20.72
N ASP A 4 19.03 4.18 -19.91
CA ASP A 4 19.28 4.42 -18.47
C ASP A 4 20.46 5.34 -18.21
N ILE A 5 21.29 5.63 -19.23
CA ILE A 5 22.44 6.56 -19.13
C ILE A 5 22.00 7.97 -19.58
N ILE A 6 21.16 8.07 -20.63
CA ILE A 6 20.64 9.34 -21.14
C ILE A 6 19.68 10.01 -20.13
N ASN A 7 18.95 9.23 -19.33
CA ASN A 7 18.06 9.76 -18.28
C ASN A 7 18.79 10.21 -16.99
N ARG A 8 20.13 10.08 -16.89
CA ARG A 8 20.87 10.31 -15.62
C ARG A 8 21.13 11.77 -15.26
N LYS A 9 20.91 12.69 -16.21
CA LYS A 9 20.98 14.15 -15.96
C LYS A 9 19.59 14.80 -15.92
N VAL A 10 18.55 14.06 -15.51
CA VAL A 10 17.26 14.69 -15.19
C VAL A 10 17.44 15.47 -13.90
N ILE A 11 17.78 16.75 -14.06
CA ILE A 11 17.60 17.78 -13.04
C ILE A 11 16.16 17.63 -12.58
N PRO A 12 15.90 17.46 -11.27
CA PRO A 12 14.56 17.23 -10.80
C PRO A 12 13.67 18.38 -11.27
N GLY A 13 12.68 18.04 -12.09
CA GLY A 13 11.68 19.02 -12.50
C GLY A 13 11.02 19.59 -11.25
N LYS A 14 10.56 20.84 -11.30
CA LYS A 14 9.94 21.58 -10.17
C LYS A 14 8.87 20.78 -9.40
N HIS A 15 8.25 19.79 -10.03
CA HIS A 15 7.17 18.96 -9.47
C HIS A 15 7.54 17.48 -9.32
N GLU A 16 8.81 17.08 -9.42
CA GLU A 16 9.18 15.67 -9.42
C GLU A 16 8.86 14.97 -8.09
N HIS A 17 9.11 15.62 -6.96
CA HIS A 17 8.76 15.05 -5.64
C HIS A 17 7.25 14.86 -5.49
N ALA A 18 6.45 15.82 -5.98
CA ALA A 18 4.99 15.70 -5.99
C ALA A 18 4.53 14.55 -6.90
N LYS A 19 5.15 14.38 -8.08
CA LYS A 19 4.86 13.25 -8.97
C LYS A 19 5.17 11.91 -8.29
N ASN A 20 6.34 11.78 -7.67
CA ASN A 20 6.76 10.56 -6.98
C ASN A 20 5.87 10.28 -5.76
N PHE A 21 5.43 11.31 -5.06
CA PHE A 21 4.44 11.15 -3.99
C PHE A 21 3.12 10.63 -4.53
N CYS A 22 2.56 11.29 -5.57
CA CYS A 22 1.27 10.93 -6.14
C CYS A 22 1.25 9.52 -6.73
N THR A 23 2.34 9.10 -7.39
CA THR A 23 2.44 7.73 -7.91
C THR A 23 2.47 6.70 -6.78
N GLY A 24 3.28 6.93 -5.74
CA GLY A 24 3.33 6.07 -4.56
C GLY A 24 1.98 6.02 -3.83
N ALA A 25 1.36 7.18 -3.63
CA ALA A 25 0.05 7.32 -3.00
C ALA A 25 -1.05 6.58 -3.78
N ALA A 26 -1.10 6.74 -5.10
CA ALA A 26 -2.10 6.09 -5.95
C ALA A 26 -1.95 4.56 -5.95
N LEU A 27 -0.72 4.07 -6.13
CA LEU A 27 -0.42 2.64 -6.06
C LEU A 27 -0.77 2.06 -4.69
N GLY A 28 -0.36 2.74 -3.61
CA GLY A 28 -0.68 2.36 -2.23
C GLY A 28 -2.19 2.31 -1.99
N CYS A 29 -2.94 3.30 -2.46
CA CYS A 29 -4.40 3.36 -2.33
C CYS A 29 -5.09 2.18 -3.03
N ILE A 30 -4.74 1.93 -4.30
CA ILE A 30 -5.34 0.87 -5.11
C ILE A 30 -5.05 -0.50 -4.48
N LEU A 31 -3.79 -0.79 -4.18
CA LEU A 31 -3.39 -2.08 -3.62
C LEU A 31 -4.02 -2.31 -2.23
N SER A 32 -4.02 -1.28 -1.39
CA SER A 32 -4.62 -1.30 -0.06
C SER A 32 -6.14 -1.53 -0.08
N THR A 33 -6.81 -1.07 -1.14
CA THR A 33 -8.26 -1.27 -1.33
C THR A 33 -8.54 -2.68 -1.87
N LEU A 34 -7.82 -3.12 -2.91
CA LEU A 34 -8.01 -4.46 -3.49
C LEU A 34 -7.69 -5.57 -2.50
N CYS A 35 -6.65 -5.41 -1.69
CA CYS A 35 -6.25 -6.37 -0.67
C CYS A 35 -6.98 -6.18 0.67
N PHE A 36 -7.92 -5.24 0.78
CA PHE A 36 -8.62 -4.97 2.03
C PHE A 36 -9.35 -6.19 2.63
N PRO A 37 -10.05 -7.04 1.85
CA PRO A 37 -10.74 -8.22 2.39
C PRO A 37 -9.80 -9.19 3.10
N ILE A 38 -8.58 -9.33 2.58
CA ILE A 38 -7.55 -10.18 3.18
C ILE A 38 -7.08 -9.56 4.49
N ASN A 39 -6.81 -8.26 4.50
CA ASN A 39 -6.41 -7.53 5.71
C ASN A 39 -7.49 -7.59 6.80
N ALA A 40 -8.75 -7.40 6.43
CA ALA A 40 -9.88 -7.51 7.36
C ALA A 40 -9.98 -8.92 7.97
N THR A 41 -9.74 -9.96 7.17
CA THR A 41 -9.70 -11.35 7.66
C THR A 41 -8.53 -11.58 8.62
N ARG A 42 -7.36 -11.03 8.32
CA ARG A 42 -6.19 -11.15 9.20
C ARG A 42 -6.41 -10.47 10.55
N ILE A 43 -7.00 -9.28 10.56
CA ILE A 43 -7.37 -8.57 11.79
C ILE A 43 -8.42 -9.36 12.57
N PHE A 44 -9.42 -9.91 11.88
CA PHE A 44 -10.43 -10.77 12.50
C PHE A 44 -9.79 -11.98 13.19
N MET A 45 -8.89 -12.69 12.50
CA MET A 45 -8.16 -13.84 13.05
C MET A 45 -7.31 -13.46 14.27
N GLN A 46 -6.69 -12.28 14.26
CA GLN A 46 -5.87 -11.78 15.37
C GLN A 46 -6.71 -11.30 16.56
N GLY A 47 -8.00 -11.02 16.35
CA GLY A 47 -8.92 -10.60 17.40
C GLY A 47 -9.60 -11.75 18.15
N GLU A 48 -9.63 -12.96 17.59
CA GLU A 48 -10.17 -14.13 18.29
C GLU A 48 -9.15 -14.64 19.33
N LEU A 49 -9.50 -14.56 20.63
CA LEU A 49 -8.66 -15.06 21.73
C LEU A 49 -9.17 -16.42 22.21
N GLY A 50 -8.27 -17.36 22.49
CA GLY A 50 -8.60 -18.66 23.08
C GLY A 50 -9.28 -19.66 22.14
N VAL A 51 -9.41 -19.35 20.85
CA VAL A 51 -9.92 -20.29 19.83
C VAL A 51 -8.78 -20.97 19.08
N PRO A 52 -8.97 -22.19 18.55
CA PRO A 52 -8.00 -22.81 17.65
C PRO A 52 -7.73 -21.94 16.42
N PHE A 53 -6.48 -21.86 16.00
CA PHE A 53 -6.12 -21.11 14.79
C PHE A 53 -6.81 -21.72 13.56
N LYS A 54 -7.64 -20.93 12.91
CA LYS A 54 -8.31 -21.28 11.66
C LYS A 54 -7.49 -20.74 10.49
N GLY A 55 -7.45 -21.46 9.37
CA GLY A 55 -6.83 -20.96 8.14
C GLY A 55 -7.53 -19.71 7.59
N LEU A 56 -6.95 -19.08 6.56
CA LEU A 56 -7.49 -17.85 5.97
C LEU A 56 -8.90 -18.04 5.39
N THR A 57 -9.12 -19.11 4.61
CA THR A 57 -10.41 -19.40 3.96
C THR A 57 -11.56 -19.61 4.94
N PRO A 58 -11.46 -20.50 5.97
CA PRO A 58 -12.54 -20.67 6.94
C PRO A 58 -12.78 -19.40 7.77
N SER A 59 -11.72 -18.62 8.05
CA SER A 59 -11.85 -17.34 8.76
C SER A 59 -12.55 -16.27 7.91
N TYR A 60 -12.28 -16.23 6.60
CA TYR A 60 -12.96 -15.33 5.68
C TYR A 60 -14.46 -15.67 5.58
N ALA A 61 -14.80 -16.95 5.46
CA ALA A 61 -16.20 -17.40 5.42
C ALA A 61 -16.96 -17.00 6.70
N GLN A 62 -16.33 -17.16 7.86
CA GLN A 62 -16.89 -16.75 9.15
C GLN A 62 -17.05 -15.23 9.23
N LEU A 63 -16.02 -14.46 8.86
CA LEU A 63 -16.11 -13.00 8.82
C LEU A 63 -17.22 -12.53 7.87
N TYR A 64 -17.37 -13.16 6.70
CA TYR A 64 -18.42 -12.83 5.75
C TYR A 64 -19.82 -13.06 6.34
N GLN A 65 -20.05 -14.21 6.98
CA GLN A 65 -21.32 -14.51 7.65
C GLN A 65 -21.58 -13.54 8.82
N LEU A 66 -20.58 -13.27 9.67
CA LEU A 66 -20.68 -12.31 10.78
C LEU A 66 -21.00 -10.89 10.30
N ARG A 67 -20.50 -10.52 9.12
CA ARG A 67 -20.79 -9.23 8.46
C ARG A 67 -22.12 -9.26 7.69
N GLY A 68 -22.97 -10.26 7.90
CA GLY A 68 -24.29 -10.36 7.29
C GLY A 68 -24.25 -10.71 5.80
N SER A 69 -23.27 -11.51 5.39
CA SER A 69 -23.09 -12.00 4.01
C SER A 69 -23.13 -10.88 2.97
N ASN A 70 -22.50 -9.75 3.30
CA ASN A 70 -22.47 -8.57 2.44
C ASN A 70 -21.03 -8.09 2.25
N ILE A 71 -20.57 -8.12 0.99
CA ILE A 71 -19.20 -7.73 0.63
C ILE A 71 -18.91 -6.27 0.99
N ARG A 72 -19.89 -5.36 0.94
CA ARG A 72 -19.69 -3.96 1.34
C ARG A 72 -19.37 -3.83 2.81
N ARG A 73 -19.92 -4.72 3.65
CA ARG A 73 -19.66 -4.73 5.10
C ARG A 73 -18.27 -5.26 5.44
N ILE A 74 -17.66 -6.06 4.56
CA ILE A 74 -16.24 -6.42 4.67
C ILE A 74 -15.36 -5.17 4.50
N TYR A 75 -15.77 -4.18 3.70
CA TYR A 75 -15.02 -2.95 3.43
C TYR A 75 -15.17 -1.85 4.50
N ILE A 76 -15.84 -2.11 5.62
CA ILE A 76 -15.93 -1.14 6.73
C ILE A 76 -14.52 -0.92 7.30
N GLY A 77 -14.04 0.32 7.23
CA GLY A 77 -12.67 0.70 7.62
C GLY A 77 -11.68 0.81 6.45
N ALA A 78 -12.09 0.46 5.22
CA ALA A 78 -11.23 0.52 4.04
C ALA A 78 -10.74 1.95 3.74
N GLY A 79 -11.57 2.97 3.96
CA GLY A 79 -11.19 4.38 3.75
C GLY A 79 -10.04 4.84 4.66
N ALA A 80 -10.08 4.49 5.95
CA ALA A 80 -8.99 4.79 6.87
C ALA A 80 -7.70 4.04 6.49
N ASN A 81 -7.83 2.78 6.07
CA ASN A 81 -6.70 2.00 5.57
C ASN A 81 -6.12 2.59 4.26
N ALA A 82 -6.96 3.07 3.36
CA ALA A 82 -6.56 3.73 2.13
C ALA A 82 -5.83 5.05 2.42
N LEU A 83 -6.35 5.89 3.34
CA LEU A 83 -5.70 7.13 3.75
C LEU A 83 -4.30 6.88 4.35
N ARG A 84 -4.20 5.92 5.27
CA ARG A 84 -2.91 5.50 5.84
C ARG A 84 -1.94 5.05 4.74
N SER A 85 -2.41 4.26 3.79
CA SER A 85 -1.60 3.78 2.67
C SER A 85 -1.17 4.92 1.74
N ILE A 86 -2.05 5.87 1.42
CA ILE A 86 -1.71 7.07 0.63
C ILE A 86 -0.52 7.81 1.24
N LEU A 87 -0.59 8.10 2.54
CA LEU A 87 0.46 8.84 3.25
C LEU A 87 1.76 8.03 3.30
N SER A 88 1.68 6.76 3.71
CA SER A 88 2.86 5.92 3.88
C SER A 88 3.56 5.65 2.54
N TRP A 89 2.83 5.16 1.54
CA TRP A 89 3.41 4.82 0.24
C TRP A 89 3.86 6.04 -0.55
N GLY A 90 3.17 7.18 -0.42
CA GLY A 90 3.60 8.44 -1.03
C GLY A 90 4.94 8.93 -0.46
N VAL A 91 5.10 8.94 0.87
CA VAL A 91 6.36 9.34 1.52
C VAL A 91 7.49 8.36 1.19
N ILE A 92 7.24 7.05 1.28
CA ILE A 92 8.23 6.03 0.96
C ILE A 92 8.71 6.17 -0.48
N ASN A 93 7.80 6.28 -1.45
CA ASN A 93 8.18 6.38 -2.86
C ASN A 93 8.98 7.66 -3.15
N THR A 94 8.56 8.78 -2.58
CA THR A 94 9.29 10.05 -2.73
C THR A 94 10.69 10.00 -2.12
N THR A 95 10.80 9.42 -0.93
CA THR A 95 12.09 9.28 -0.21
C THR A 95 13.01 8.31 -0.93
N HIS A 96 12.47 7.20 -1.42
CA HIS A 96 13.22 6.22 -2.21
C HIS A 96 13.83 6.88 -3.45
N GLU A 97 13.02 7.56 -4.27
CA GLU A 97 13.48 8.27 -5.46
C GLU A 97 14.52 9.35 -5.15
N TYR A 98 14.31 10.10 -4.06
CA TYR A 98 15.27 11.11 -3.60
C TYR A 98 16.63 10.50 -3.23
N LEU A 99 16.63 9.44 -2.41
CA LEU A 99 17.85 8.78 -1.96
C LEU A 99 18.58 8.09 -3.11
N VAL A 100 17.84 7.45 -4.02
CA VAL A 100 18.39 6.79 -5.20
C VAL A 100 19.10 7.82 -6.08
N LYS A 101 18.45 8.95 -6.39
CA LYS A 101 19.08 10.04 -7.15
C LYS A 101 20.33 10.58 -6.47
N ASN A 102 20.27 10.91 -5.17
CA ASN A 102 21.41 11.46 -4.45
C ASN A 102 22.59 10.48 -4.38
N LYS A 103 22.36 9.17 -4.19
CA LYS A 103 23.43 8.16 -4.25
C LYS A 103 24.11 8.10 -5.63
N TYR A 104 23.35 8.29 -6.70
CA TYR A 104 23.91 8.35 -8.05
C TYR A 104 24.65 9.66 -8.34
N PHE A 105 24.28 10.77 -7.69
CA PHE A 105 24.99 12.05 -7.81
C PHE A 105 26.32 12.09 -7.04
N VAL A 106 26.44 11.38 -5.91
CA VAL A 106 27.67 11.39 -5.10
C VAL A 106 28.77 10.45 -5.64
N ASN A 107 28.41 9.44 -6.45
CA ASN A 107 29.35 8.47 -7.03
C ASN A 107 29.78 8.78 -8.48
N ASN A 108 29.54 10.00 -8.97
CA ASN A 108 30.06 10.52 -10.25
C ASN A 108 30.81 11.83 -10.00
#